data_AF-A0ABD6EDX6-F1
#
_entry.id   AF-A0ABD6EDX6-F1
#
_cell.length_a   1.000
_cell.length_b   1.000
_cell.length_c   1.000
_cell.angle_alpha   90.00
_cell.angle_beta   90.00
_cell.angle_gamma   90.00
#
_symmetry.space_group_name_H-M   'P 1'
#
loop_
_entity.id
_entity.type
_entity.pdbx_description
1 polymer ?
#
loop_
_entity_poly.entity_id
_entity_poly.type
_entity_poly.pdbx_seq_one_letter_code
_entity_poly.pdbx_strand_id
1 'polypeptide(L)'
;MHWNANYNYEPVQPTSAMDRKDGPRRSTPDTVEFYNERTRKIERENKVIYLFRYKINDENDKNEVITWYWLKKLKDDKQWRILYHPMILNFINERLIEHSFLYFLHILAYLTFLLILSSYIFDKHALQDVIATIFLLVFGFFLVVKGAIKLRNGHVSRWFICSYLFNIVTYGTTLLYIWTPQLFAYDNYNDDLKYIVAWLLPIIAIISAWLNFLYILRKSPFGIYILMMTKILHTFAQIAVIWIPTLFAFAFAFHLVMRNSGTEPWESDDLVSCCSY
;
A
#
# COMPACT_ATOMS: atom_id res chain seq x y z
N MET A 1 -9.44 3.20 19.83
CA MET A 1 -9.27 1.76 19.62
C MET A 1 -8.88 1.14 20.97
N HIS A 2 -9.86 0.65 21.73
CA HIS A 2 -9.61 -0.04 23.01
C HIS A 2 -9.10 -1.45 22.68
N TRP A 3 -7.81 -1.68 22.90
CA TRP A 3 -7.25 -3.04 22.80
C TRP A 3 -7.60 -3.79 24.09
N ASN A 4 -8.48 -4.78 23.96
CA ASN A 4 -8.86 -5.67 25.05
C ASN A 4 -7.69 -6.64 25.29
N ALA A 5 -6.87 -6.35 26.30
CA ALA A 5 -5.68 -7.10 26.65
C ALA A 5 -6.03 -8.35 27.48
N ASN A 6 -6.81 -9.27 26.91
CA ASN A 6 -7.07 -10.60 27.50
C ASN A 6 -6.19 -11.68 26.87
N TYR A 7 -4.90 -11.39 26.69
CA TYR A 7 -3.90 -12.46 26.64
C TYR A 7 -3.40 -12.62 28.07
N ASN A 8 -3.86 -13.68 28.74
CA ASN A 8 -3.32 -14.14 30.01
C ASN A 8 -1.84 -14.48 29.84
N TYR A 9 -1.00 -13.45 29.93
CA TYR A 9 0.41 -13.59 30.17
C TYR A 9 0.54 -13.71 31.68
N GLU A 10 0.48 -14.94 32.20
CA GLU A 10 0.88 -15.19 33.59
C GLU A 10 2.39 -14.98 33.68
N PRO A 11 2.87 -13.97 34.41
CA PRO A 11 4.29 -13.87 34.68
C PRO A 11 4.69 -15.02 35.61
N VAL A 12 5.71 -15.78 35.21
CA VAL A 12 6.36 -16.73 36.10
C VAL A 12 6.85 -15.95 37.31
N GLN A 13 6.29 -16.23 38.49
CA GLN A 13 6.76 -15.64 39.73
C GLN A 13 8.24 -15.98 39.94
N PRO A 14 9.05 -15.08 40.51
CA PRO A 14 10.43 -15.39 40.85
C PRO A 14 10.42 -16.57 41.83
N THR A 15 10.81 -17.74 41.34
CA THR A 15 10.89 -18.94 42.15
C THR A 15 11.94 -18.69 43.22
N SER A 16 11.49 -18.83 44.46
CA SER A 16 12.29 -18.81 45.68
C SER A 16 13.62 -19.50 45.45
N ALA A 17 14.71 -18.79 45.76
CA ALA A 17 16.06 -19.28 45.73
C ALA A 17 16.19 -20.60 46.51
N MET A 18 16.34 -21.70 45.79
CA MET A 18 17.18 -22.83 46.18
C MET A 18 17.25 -23.82 45.02
N ASP A 19 18.48 -24.18 44.69
CA ASP A 19 18.90 -25.26 43.79
C ASP A 19 18.99 -24.95 42.28
N ARG A 20 20.10 -24.31 41.89
CA ARG A 20 20.89 -24.75 40.72
C ARG A 20 22.29 -24.16 40.74
N LYS A 21 23.28 -25.03 40.92
CA LYS A 21 24.69 -24.79 40.60
C LYS A 21 24.84 -24.71 39.08
N ASP A 22 24.60 -23.55 38.51
CA ASP A 22 25.14 -23.12 37.23
C ASP A 22 25.27 -21.60 37.34
N GLY A 23 26.47 -21.04 37.10
CA GLY A 23 26.67 -19.59 37.12
C GLY A 23 25.66 -18.87 36.21
N PRO A 24 25.39 -17.57 36.41
CA PRO A 24 24.34 -16.88 35.67
C PRO A 24 24.69 -16.91 34.18
N ARG A 25 24.07 -17.83 33.43
CA ARG A 25 24.10 -17.80 31.97
C ARG A 25 23.48 -16.45 31.61
N ARG A 26 24.30 -15.52 31.13
CA ARG A 26 23.80 -14.28 30.53
C ARG A 26 22.72 -14.67 29.55
N SER A 27 21.49 -14.26 29.83
CA SER A 27 20.37 -14.41 28.93
C SER A 27 20.80 -13.82 27.58
N THR A 28 20.68 -14.60 26.52
CA THR A 28 21.00 -14.13 25.17
C THR A 28 19.80 -13.37 24.62
N PRO A 29 19.98 -12.37 23.74
CA PRO A 29 18.89 -11.57 23.18
C PRO A 29 17.82 -12.38 22.42
N ASP A 30 18.07 -13.67 22.17
CA ASP A 30 17.16 -14.59 21.50
C ASP A 30 16.23 -15.36 22.48
N THR A 31 16.26 -15.08 23.80
CA THR A 31 15.35 -15.71 24.77
C THR A 31 14.31 -14.74 25.33
N VAL A 32 13.12 -15.25 25.69
CA VAL A 32 12.07 -14.45 26.34
C VAL A 32 12.54 -13.95 27.71
N GLU A 33 13.35 -14.75 28.41
CA GLU A 33 13.94 -14.43 29.71
C GLU A 33 14.75 -13.13 29.68
N PHE A 34 15.50 -12.89 28.59
CA PHE A 34 16.26 -11.66 28.39
C PHE A 34 15.39 -10.40 28.36
N TYR A 35 14.18 -10.50 27.79
CA TYR A 35 13.22 -9.39 27.74
C TYR A 35 12.44 -9.23 29.04
N ASN A 36 12.14 -10.33 29.71
CA ASN A 36 11.52 -10.33 31.04
C ASN A 36 12.43 -9.63 32.07
N GLU A 37 13.73 -9.93 32.09
CA GLU A 37 14.72 -9.30 32.99
C GLU A 37 14.81 -7.77 32.80
N ARG A 38 14.50 -7.27 31.60
CA ARG A 38 14.54 -5.84 31.25
C ARG A 38 13.20 -5.13 31.37
N THR A 39 12.15 -5.86 31.75
CA THR A 39 10.79 -5.34 31.92
C THR A 39 10.47 -5.27 33.40
N ARG A 40 10.23 -4.06 33.92
CA ARG A 40 9.76 -3.87 35.29
C ARG A 40 8.29 -3.50 35.28
N LYS A 41 7.47 -4.26 36.00
CA LYS A 41 6.07 -3.96 36.26
C LYS A 41 5.97 -3.21 37.59
N ILE A 42 5.38 -2.02 37.58
CA ILE A 42 5.02 -1.27 38.78
C ILE A 42 3.50 -1.24 38.83
N GLU A 43 2.92 -1.88 39.84
CA GLU A 43 1.48 -1.94 40.05
C GLU A 43 1.11 -0.97 41.17
N ARG A 44 0.37 0.09 40.83
CA ARG A 44 -0.32 0.97 41.79
C ARG A 44 -1.81 0.65 41.77
N GLU A 45 -2.50 0.96 42.86
CA GLU A 45 -3.91 0.58 43.15
C GLU A 45 -4.89 0.70 41.96
N ASN A 46 -4.68 1.63 41.02
CA ASN A 46 -5.50 1.77 39.80
C ASN A 46 -4.72 1.79 38.48
N LYS A 47 -3.40 1.55 38.46
CA LYS A 47 -2.57 1.62 37.24
C LYS A 47 -1.39 0.65 37.27
N VAL A 48 -1.25 -0.13 36.21
CA VAL A 48 -0.04 -0.92 35.92
C VAL A 48 0.86 -0.10 34.97
N ILE A 49 2.07 0.20 35.41
CA ILE A 49 3.09 0.91 34.62
C ILE A 49 4.18 -0.09 34.26
N TYR A 50 4.46 -0.23 32.97
CA TYR A 50 5.60 -1.01 32.47
C TYR A 50 6.77 -0.08 32.18
N LEU A 51 7.93 -0.38 32.77
CA LEU A 51 9.19 0.30 32.49
C LEU A 51 10.10 -0.64 31.73
N PHE A 52 10.57 -0.19 30.57
CA PHE A 52 11.44 -0.96 29.68
C PHE A 52 12.84 -0.35 29.65
N ARG A 53 13.88 -1.18 29.82
CA ARG A 53 15.28 -0.75 29.68
C ARG A 53 15.78 -1.08 28.27
N TYR A 54 15.84 -0.07 27.39
CA TYR A 54 16.30 -0.24 26.01
C TYR A 54 17.82 -0.10 25.80
N LYS A 55 18.55 0.51 26.75
CA LYS A 55 20.00 0.68 26.67
C LYS A 55 20.74 -0.59 27.06
N ILE A 56 21.86 -0.86 26.37
CA ILE A 56 22.86 -1.83 26.81
C ILE A 56 23.48 -1.27 28.11
N ASN A 57 23.80 -2.13 29.09
CA ASN A 57 24.25 -1.74 30.43
C ASN A 57 25.60 -0.99 30.47
N ASP A 58 26.17 -0.63 29.33
CA ASP A 58 27.46 0.05 29.23
C ASP A 58 27.22 1.56 29.12
N GLU A 59 27.67 2.34 30.10
CA GLU A 59 27.42 3.79 30.18
C GLU A 59 27.98 4.57 28.98
N ASN A 60 28.96 3.99 28.27
CA ASN A 60 29.58 4.58 27.10
C ASN A 60 28.98 4.11 25.76
N ASP A 61 28.17 3.05 25.74
CA ASP A 61 27.58 2.55 24.50
C ASP A 61 26.13 3.06 24.34
N LYS A 62 25.92 3.93 23.35
CA LYS A 62 24.59 4.44 23.00
C LYS A 62 23.74 3.44 22.22
N ASN A 63 24.27 2.25 21.92
CA ASN A 63 23.57 1.27 21.13
C ASN A 63 22.33 0.72 21.88
N GLU A 64 21.20 0.77 21.18
CA GLU A 64 19.95 0.16 21.64
C GLU A 64 20.04 -1.36 21.55
N VAL A 65 19.49 -2.06 22.54
CA VAL A 65 19.43 -3.53 22.59
C VAL A 65 18.67 -4.10 21.39
N ILE A 66 17.72 -3.33 20.87
CA ILE A 66 16.80 -3.75 19.80
C ILE A 66 17.15 -2.96 18.53
N THR A 67 17.74 -3.63 17.54
CA THR A 67 18.06 -3.05 16.22
C THR A 67 17.10 -3.59 15.15
N TRP A 68 16.82 -2.80 14.10
CA TRP A 68 16.00 -3.21 12.95
C TRP A 68 16.46 -4.53 12.29
N TYR A 69 17.77 -4.76 12.21
CA TYR A 69 18.34 -6.01 11.71
C TYR A 69 17.89 -7.21 12.56
N TRP A 70 17.88 -7.05 13.88
CA TRP A 70 17.49 -8.09 14.80
C TRP A 70 15.96 -8.36 14.76
N LEU A 71 15.11 -7.31 14.66
CA LEU A 71 13.68 -7.51 14.38
C LEU A 71 13.44 -8.29 13.08
N LYS A 72 14.22 -7.97 12.04
CA LYS A 72 14.12 -8.66 10.75
C LYS A 72 14.49 -10.14 10.90
N LYS A 73 15.60 -10.43 11.60
CA LYS A 73 16.01 -11.81 11.92
C LYS A 73 14.91 -12.57 12.66
N LEU A 74 14.34 -12.00 13.73
CA LEU A 74 13.25 -12.65 14.47
C LEU A 74 12.02 -12.96 13.62
N LYS A 75 11.67 -12.04 12.71
CA LYS A 75 10.55 -12.22 11.79
C LYS A 75 10.84 -13.35 10.79
N ASP A 76 12.05 -13.38 10.25
CA ASP A 76 12.48 -14.40 9.29
C ASP A 76 12.56 -15.79 9.95
N ASP A 77 13.02 -15.85 11.21
CA ASP A 77 13.07 -17.05 12.05
C ASP A 77 11.69 -17.46 12.62
N LYS A 78 10.61 -16.71 12.31
CA LYS A 78 9.22 -16.94 12.77
C LYS A 78 9.08 -17.06 14.29
N GLN A 79 9.93 -16.37 15.06
CA GLN A 79 9.90 -16.39 16.52
C GLN A 79 8.83 -15.44 17.08
N TRP A 80 7.56 -15.71 16.74
CA TRP A 80 6.42 -14.85 17.07
C TRP A 80 6.27 -14.59 18.58
N ARG A 81 6.55 -15.59 19.42
CA ARG A 81 6.48 -15.46 20.89
C ARG A 81 7.35 -14.32 21.42
N ILE A 82 8.53 -14.14 20.86
CA ILE A 82 9.44 -13.06 21.25
C ILE A 82 8.93 -11.74 20.66
N LEU A 83 8.53 -11.72 19.38
CA LEU A 83 8.03 -10.52 18.71
C LEU A 83 6.80 -9.90 19.40
N TYR A 84 5.92 -10.71 19.98
CA TYR A 84 4.75 -10.26 20.74
C TYR A 84 5.06 -9.84 22.18
N HIS A 85 6.32 -9.91 22.61
CA HIS A 85 6.70 -9.47 23.94
C HIS A 85 6.42 -7.97 24.11
N PRO A 86 5.84 -7.51 25.24
CA PRO A 86 5.39 -6.13 25.44
C PRO A 86 6.50 -5.09 25.22
N MET A 87 7.75 -5.41 25.59
CA MET A 87 8.91 -4.54 25.33
C MET A 87 9.16 -4.30 23.84
N ILE A 88 9.10 -5.36 23.01
CA ILE A 88 9.33 -5.25 21.57
C ILE A 88 8.15 -4.55 20.90
N LEU A 89 6.94 -4.87 21.33
CA LEU A 89 5.74 -4.24 20.81
C LEU A 89 5.72 -2.73 21.13
N ASN A 90 6.13 -2.35 22.34
CA ASN A 90 6.25 -0.94 22.73
C ASN A 90 7.33 -0.22 21.91
N PHE A 91 8.48 -0.85 21.69
CA PHE A 91 9.53 -0.31 20.82
C PHE A 91 9.04 -0.09 19.37
N ILE A 92 8.34 -1.09 18.80
CA ILE A 92 7.74 -0.98 17.47
C ILE A 92 6.72 0.15 17.44
N ASN A 93 5.87 0.25 18.47
CA ASN A 93 4.84 1.28 18.57
C ASN A 93 5.44 2.69 18.66
N GLU A 94 6.49 2.88 19.47
CA GLU A 94 7.20 4.15 19.61
C GLU A 94 7.79 4.61 18.25
N ARG A 95 8.53 3.73 17.57
CA ARG A 95 9.04 4.05 16.22
C ARG A 95 7.94 4.19 15.17
N LEU A 96 6.85 3.46 15.29
CA LEU A 96 5.71 3.61 14.39
C LEU A 96 5.08 4.99 14.56
N ILE A 97 4.88 5.47 15.78
CA ILE A 97 4.29 6.78 16.08
C ILE A 97 5.17 7.91 15.55
N GLU A 98 6.47 7.84 15.77
CA GLU A 98 7.41 8.85 15.26
C GLU A 98 7.37 8.98 13.73
N HIS A 99 7.28 7.86 13.01
CA HIS A 99 7.18 7.87 11.56
C HIS A 99 5.74 8.05 11.03
N SER A 100 4.73 7.84 11.88
CA SER A 100 3.31 7.88 11.51
C SER A 100 2.90 9.22 10.92
N PHE A 101 3.41 10.32 11.49
CA PHE A 101 3.11 11.67 10.99
C PHE A 101 3.55 11.86 9.53
N LEU A 102 4.76 11.42 9.16
CA LEU A 102 5.25 11.50 7.78
C LEU A 102 4.43 10.62 6.82
N TYR A 103 4.01 9.44 7.27
CA TYR A 103 3.12 8.58 6.48
C TYR A 103 1.72 9.19 6.30
N PHE A 104 1.16 9.79 7.34
CA PHE A 104 -0.11 10.49 7.28
C PHE A 104 -0.04 11.68 6.31
N LEU A 105 1.03 12.49 6.40
CA LEU A 105 1.26 13.59 5.47
C LEU A 105 1.37 13.09 4.02
N HIS A 106 2.03 11.96 3.78
CA HIS A 106 2.13 11.36 2.45
C HIS A 106 0.76 10.91 1.91
N ILE A 107 -0.08 10.28 2.76
CA ILE A 107 -1.45 9.89 2.38
C ILE A 107 -2.28 11.13 2.07
N LEU A 108 -2.20 12.17 2.89
CA LEU A 108 -2.92 13.42 2.69
C LEU A 108 -2.51 14.10 1.38
N ALA A 109 -1.20 14.18 1.11
CA ALA A 109 -0.69 14.74 -0.13
C ALA A 109 -1.17 13.95 -1.37
N TYR A 110 -1.19 12.61 -1.29
CA TYR A 110 -1.72 11.79 -2.38
C TYR A 110 -3.24 11.91 -2.55
N LEU A 111 -3.97 12.14 -1.46
CA LEU A 111 -5.41 12.44 -1.52
C LEU A 111 -5.65 13.79 -2.19
N THR A 112 -4.88 14.82 -1.85
CA THR A 112 -4.94 16.13 -2.52
C THR A 112 -4.65 15.99 -4.01
N PHE A 113 -3.66 15.19 -4.40
CA PHE A 113 -3.40 14.86 -5.80
C PHE A 113 -4.61 14.25 -6.51
N LEU A 114 -5.23 13.25 -5.89
CA LEU A 114 -6.42 12.60 -6.44
C LEU A 114 -7.59 13.58 -6.61
N LEU A 115 -7.79 14.47 -5.64
CA LEU A 115 -8.83 15.49 -5.71
C LEU A 115 -8.56 16.50 -6.84
N ILE A 116 -7.31 16.93 -7.01
CA ILE A 116 -6.92 17.80 -8.13
C ILE A 116 -7.14 17.09 -9.46
N LEU A 117 -6.68 15.85 -9.60
CA LEU A 117 -6.85 15.05 -10.82
C LEU A 117 -8.32 14.81 -11.15
N SER A 118 -9.13 14.48 -10.14
CA SER A 118 -10.57 14.30 -10.30
C SER A 118 -11.25 15.60 -10.73
N SER A 119 -10.93 16.73 -10.06
CA SER A 119 -11.49 18.03 -10.44
C SER A 119 -11.11 18.42 -11.87
N TYR A 120 -9.86 18.14 -12.26
CA TYR A 120 -9.32 18.45 -13.58
C TYR A 120 -9.98 17.65 -14.71
N ILE A 121 -10.51 16.47 -14.41
CA ILE A 121 -11.28 15.66 -15.38
C ILE A 121 -12.66 16.28 -15.62
N PHE A 122 -13.30 16.85 -14.60
CA PHE A 122 -14.63 17.45 -14.72
C PHE A 122 -14.61 18.84 -15.33
N ASP A 123 -13.76 19.73 -14.81
CA ASP A 123 -13.65 21.12 -15.28
C ASP A 123 -12.17 21.49 -15.45
N LYS A 124 -11.82 22.01 -16.63
CA LYS A 124 -10.44 22.40 -16.96
C LYS A 124 -10.24 23.88 -16.73
N HIS A 125 -9.31 24.21 -15.84
CA HIS A 125 -8.87 25.59 -15.61
C HIS A 125 -7.37 25.74 -15.79
N ALA A 126 -6.92 26.84 -16.40
CA ALA A 126 -5.50 27.12 -16.63
C ALA A 126 -4.67 27.16 -15.34
N LEU A 127 -5.25 27.61 -14.22
CA LEU A 127 -4.57 27.56 -12.91
C LEU A 127 -4.37 26.13 -12.41
N GLN A 128 -5.30 25.23 -12.68
CA GLN A 128 -5.18 23.82 -12.30
C GLN A 128 -4.09 23.11 -13.12
N ASP A 129 -3.91 23.47 -14.40
CA ASP A 129 -2.79 22.95 -15.22
C ASP A 129 -1.44 23.26 -14.57
N VAL A 130 -1.24 24.51 -14.16
CA VAL A 130 0.02 24.96 -13.53
C VAL A 130 0.21 24.27 -12.18
N ILE A 131 -0.83 24.24 -11.33
CA ILE A 131 -0.76 23.61 -10.00
C ILE A 131 -0.48 22.11 -10.13
N ALA A 132 -1.21 21.40 -11.02
CA ALA A 132 -1.04 19.97 -11.23
C ALA A 132 0.35 19.64 -11.81
N THR A 133 0.85 20.46 -12.74
CA THR A 133 2.20 20.29 -13.31
C THR A 133 3.28 20.48 -12.25
N ILE A 134 3.21 21.55 -11.44
CA ILE A 134 4.16 21.79 -10.34
C ILE A 134 4.12 20.63 -9.34
N PHE A 135 2.91 20.19 -8.98
CA PHE A 135 2.72 19.06 -8.08
C PHE A 135 3.38 17.79 -8.65
N LEU A 136 3.11 17.44 -9.91
CA LEU A 136 3.69 16.27 -10.56
C LEU A 136 5.22 16.34 -10.65
N LEU A 137 5.79 17.52 -10.90
CA LEU A 137 7.25 17.69 -10.92
C LEU A 137 7.88 17.47 -9.54
N VAL A 138 7.30 18.05 -8.49
CA VAL A 138 7.81 17.89 -7.12
C VAL A 138 7.71 16.44 -6.66
N PHE A 139 6.56 15.78 -6.84
CA PHE A 139 6.36 14.38 -6.46
C PHE A 139 7.13 13.41 -7.36
N GLY A 140 7.28 13.73 -8.65
CA GLY A 140 8.12 13.02 -9.59
C GLY A 140 9.59 13.06 -9.17
N PHE A 141 10.09 14.22 -8.72
CA PHE A 141 11.43 14.33 -8.17
C PHE A 141 11.63 13.44 -6.92
N PHE A 142 10.68 13.48 -5.96
CA PHE A 142 10.73 12.59 -4.81
C PHE A 142 10.69 11.10 -5.19
N LEU A 143 9.96 10.73 -6.24
CA LEU A 143 9.92 9.38 -6.77
C LEU A 143 11.27 8.95 -7.35
N VAL A 144 11.96 9.83 -8.07
CA VAL A 144 13.32 9.57 -8.59
C VAL A 144 14.31 9.41 -7.45
N VAL A 145 14.30 10.33 -6.47
CA VAL A 145 15.16 10.26 -5.27
C VAL A 145 14.92 8.96 -4.49
N LYS A 146 13.66 8.57 -4.29
CA LYS A 146 13.29 7.31 -3.64
C LYS A 146 13.84 6.09 -4.39
N GLY A 147 13.79 6.12 -5.72
CA GLY A 147 14.41 5.10 -6.58
C GLY A 147 15.92 5.02 -6.39
N ALA A 148 16.60 6.17 -6.44
CA ALA A 148 18.05 6.26 -6.29
C ALA A 148 18.54 5.77 -4.90
N ILE A 149 17.88 6.18 -3.82
CA ILE A 149 18.20 5.72 -2.46
C ILE A 149 18.03 4.20 -2.36
N LYS A 150 16.95 3.66 -2.93
CA LYS A 150 16.67 2.23 -2.84
C LYS A 150 17.68 1.40 -3.66
N LEU A 151 18.11 1.91 -4.81
CA LEU A 151 19.13 1.28 -5.65
C LEU A 151 20.50 1.29 -4.96
N ARG A 152 20.89 2.40 -4.31
CA ARG A 152 22.14 2.51 -3.54
C ARG A 152 22.22 1.49 -2.40
N ASN A 153 21.10 1.20 -1.76
CA ASN A 153 21.02 0.23 -0.66
C ASN A 153 21.12 -1.24 -1.13
N GLY A 154 21.25 -1.50 -2.44
CA GLY A 154 21.60 -2.81 -3.03
C GLY A 154 20.51 -3.88 -3.01
N HIS A 155 19.54 -3.80 -2.09
CA HIS A 155 18.49 -4.81 -1.95
C HIS A 155 17.14 -4.37 -2.53
N VAL A 156 16.95 -4.62 -3.82
CA VAL A 156 15.72 -4.30 -4.56
C VAL A 156 14.86 -5.56 -4.72
N SER A 157 13.67 -5.56 -4.13
CA SER A 157 12.70 -6.65 -4.27
C SER A 157 11.95 -6.55 -5.61
N ARG A 158 11.60 -7.69 -6.25
CA ARG A 158 10.74 -7.70 -7.46
C ARG A 158 9.42 -6.95 -7.25
N TRP A 159 8.82 -7.09 -6.07
CA TRP A 159 7.60 -6.36 -5.69
C TRP A 159 7.81 -4.84 -5.63
N PHE A 160 9.00 -4.39 -5.23
CA PHE A 160 9.35 -2.98 -5.25
C PHE A 160 9.44 -2.48 -6.69
N ILE A 161 10.09 -3.22 -7.60
CA ILE A 161 10.23 -2.84 -9.01
C ILE A 161 8.86 -2.71 -9.67
N CYS A 162 7.99 -3.72 -9.52
CA CYS A 162 6.66 -3.70 -10.09
C CYS A 162 5.83 -2.51 -9.58
N SER A 163 5.85 -2.27 -8.27
CA SER A 163 5.15 -1.13 -7.66
C SER A 163 5.73 0.22 -8.11
N TYR A 164 7.06 0.31 -8.23
CA TYR A 164 7.75 1.52 -8.66
C TYR A 164 7.46 1.85 -10.12
N LEU A 165 7.49 0.84 -11.00
CA LEU A 165 7.12 0.97 -12.40
C LEU A 165 5.66 1.42 -12.54
N PHE A 166 4.74 0.84 -11.76
CA PHE A 166 3.34 1.26 -11.76
C PHE A 166 3.19 2.73 -11.35
N ASN A 167 3.93 3.19 -10.34
CA ASN A 167 3.97 4.61 -9.99
C ASN A 167 4.48 5.47 -11.16
N ILE A 168 5.59 5.10 -11.81
CA ILE A 168 6.10 5.84 -12.98
C ILE A 168 5.05 5.94 -14.08
N VAL A 169 4.35 4.83 -14.37
CA VAL A 169 3.28 4.81 -15.38
C VAL A 169 2.15 5.74 -14.97
N THR A 170 1.72 5.74 -13.71
CA THR A 170 0.69 6.67 -13.22
C THR A 170 1.11 8.12 -13.39
N TYR A 171 2.28 8.51 -12.85
CA TYR A 171 2.77 9.89 -12.94
C TYR A 171 3.03 10.32 -14.39
N GLY A 172 3.56 9.43 -15.22
CA GLY A 172 3.81 9.66 -16.65
C GLY A 172 2.52 9.84 -17.44
N THR A 173 1.53 8.97 -17.22
CA THR A 173 0.22 9.07 -17.89
C THR A 173 -0.53 10.34 -17.47
N THR A 174 -0.46 10.72 -16.20
CA THR A 174 -1.08 11.97 -15.72
C THR A 174 -0.40 13.22 -16.27
N LEU A 175 0.93 13.20 -16.41
CA LEU A 175 1.68 14.29 -17.03
C LEU A 175 1.34 14.40 -18.52
N LEU A 176 1.33 13.27 -19.22
CA LEU A 176 0.96 13.21 -20.63
C LEU A 176 -0.48 13.71 -20.84
N TYR A 177 -1.40 13.34 -19.95
CA TYR A 177 -2.79 13.81 -19.99
C TYR A 177 -2.91 15.34 -19.88
N ILE A 178 -2.20 15.96 -18.94
CA ILE A 178 -2.20 17.43 -18.78
C ILE A 178 -1.57 18.13 -19.98
N TRP A 179 -0.53 17.53 -20.58
CA TRP A 179 0.20 18.10 -21.73
C TRP A 179 -0.39 17.74 -23.09
N THR A 180 -1.41 16.88 -23.13
CA THR A 180 -2.05 16.42 -24.38
C THR A 180 -2.58 17.59 -25.22
N PRO A 181 -3.29 18.59 -24.65
CA PRO A 181 -3.77 19.74 -25.43
C PRO A 181 -2.64 20.53 -26.10
N GLN A 182 -1.50 20.71 -25.42
CA GLN A 182 -0.35 21.45 -25.92
C GLN A 182 0.41 20.65 -26.98
N LEU A 183 0.57 19.33 -26.79
CA LEU A 183 1.23 18.43 -27.74
C LEU A 183 0.43 18.31 -29.05
N PHE A 184 -0.91 18.22 -28.96
CA PHE A 184 -1.78 18.07 -30.13
C PHE A 184 -2.05 19.38 -30.89
N ALA A 185 -1.69 20.53 -30.31
CA ALA A 185 -1.73 21.81 -31.01
C ALA A 185 -0.58 22.01 -32.02
N TYR A 186 0.48 21.20 -31.94
CA TYR A 186 1.68 21.38 -32.76
C TYR A 186 1.63 20.69 -34.14
N ASP A 187 0.85 19.61 -34.29
CA ASP A 187 0.80 18.81 -35.52
C ASP A 187 -0.60 18.21 -35.77
N ASN A 188 -1.06 18.17 -37.03
CA ASN A 188 -2.40 17.71 -37.47
C ASN A 188 -2.37 16.36 -38.21
N TYR A 189 -1.30 15.58 -38.06
CA TYR A 189 -1.06 14.41 -38.91
C TYR A 189 -2.03 13.20 -38.73
N ASN A 190 -2.81 13.11 -37.64
CA ASN A 190 -3.82 12.04 -37.46
C ASN A 190 -4.87 12.38 -36.38
N ASP A 191 -6.06 12.84 -36.79
CA ASP A 191 -7.09 13.28 -35.84
C ASP A 191 -7.81 12.11 -35.14
N ASP A 192 -8.00 10.97 -35.81
CA ASP A 192 -8.61 9.77 -35.20
C ASP A 192 -7.77 9.20 -34.06
N LEU A 193 -6.45 9.16 -34.25
CA LEU A 193 -5.52 8.70 -33.21
C LEU A 193 -5.52 9.66 -32.03
N LYS A 194 -5.55 10.97 -32.27
CA LYS A 194 -5.64 11.98 -31.21
C LYS A 194 -6.91 11.80 -30.39
N TYR A 195 -8.05 11.54 -31.03
CA TYR A 195 -9.31 11.29 -30.33
C TYR A 195 -9.23 10.07 -29.42
N ILE A 196 -8.70 8.94 -29.93
CA ILE A 196 -8.52 7.71 -29.13
C ILE A 196 -7.59 7.98 -27.95
N VAL A 197 -6.45 8.63 -28.17
CA VAL A 197 -5.47 8.92 -27.12
C VAL A 197 -6.06 9.88 -26.09
N ALA A 198 -6.72 10.96 -26.51
CA ALA A 198 -7.33 11.95 -25.63
C ALA A 198 -8.44 11.34 -24.74
N TRP A 199 -9.15 10.33 -25.25
CA TRP A 199 -10.19 9.64 -24.49
C TRP A 199 -9.64 8.56 -23.56
N LEU A 200 -8.63 7.79 -24.00
CA LEU A 200 -8.08 6.68 -23.21
C LEU A 200 -7.15 7.15 -22.08
N LEU A 201 -6.36 8.21 -22.30
CA LEU A 201 -5.42 8.75 -21.31
C LEU A 201 -6.05 9.09 -19.96
N PRO A 202 -7.15 9.87 -19.87
CA PRO A 202 -7.76 10.20 -18.59
C PRO A 202 -8.27 8.96 -17.85
N ILE A 203 -8.80 7.97 -18.58
CA ILE A 203 -9.28 6.70 -18.02
C ILE A 203 -8.13 5.94 -17.37
N ILE A 204 -7.01 5.77 -18.07
CA ILE A 204 -5.83 5.10 -17.52
C ILE A 204 -5.23 5.90 -16.35
N ALA A 205 -5.16 7.23 -16.47
CA ALA A 205 -4.65 8.11 -15.43
C ALA A 205 -5.46 7.99 -14.13
N ILE A 206 -6.79 8.06 -14.20
CA ILE A 206 -7.64 8.01 -12.99
C ILE A 206 -7.61 6.62 -12.35
N ILE A 207 -7.76 5.54 -13.14
CA ILE A 207 -7.74 4.17 -12.61
C ILE A 207 -6.39 3.87 -11.97
N SER A 208 -5.28 4.22 -12.63
CA SER A 208 -3.96 3.98 -12.09
C SER A 208 -3.67 4.80 -10.83
N ALA A 209 -4.16 6.04 -10.74
CA ALA A 209 -4.03 6.87 -9.54
C ALA A 209 -4.79 6.26 -8.34
N TRP A 210 -6.03 5.79 -8.54
CA TRP A 210 -6.80 5.12 -7.49
C TRP A 210 -6.15 3.81 -7.03
N LEU A 211 -5.67 2.98 -7.96
CA LEU A 211 -4.96 1.75 -7.62
C LEU A 211 -3.66 2.03 -6.83
N ASN A 212 -2.93 3.08 -7.20
CA ASN A 212 -1.72 3.47 -6.50
C ASN A 212 -2.02 4.02 -5.10
N PHE A 213 -3.15 4.73 -4.93
CA PHE A 213 -3.63 5.14 -3.60
C PHE A 213 -3.93 3.95 -2.70
N LEU A 214 -4.64 2.93 -3.21
CA LEU A 214 -4.86 1.68 -2.48
C LEU A 214 -3.53 1.00 -2.09
N TYR A 215 -2.53 1.04 -2.97
CA TYR A 215 -1.21 0.52 -2.65
C TYR A 215 -0.54 1.28 -1.49
N ILE A 216 -0.67 2.60 -1.42
CA ILE A 216 -0.17 3.42 -0.30
C ILE A 216 -0.92 3.07 0.98
N LEU A 217 -2.25 2.97 0.92
CA LEU A 217 -3.10 2.60 2.06
C LEU A 217 -2.81 1.21 2.63
N ARG A 218 -2.18 0.31 1.86
CA ARG A 218 -1.72 -1.01 2.34
C ARG A 218 -0.78 -0.90 3.55
N LYS A 219 -0.04 0.19 3.71
CA LYS A 219 0.85 0.42 4.87
C LYS A 219 0.15 1.06 6.07
N SER A 220 -1.08 1.52 5.89
CA SER A 220 -1.90 2.16 6.93
C SER A 220 -2.48 1.09 7.89
N PRO A 221 -3.06 1.48 9.04
CA PRO A 221 -3.77 0.54 9.93
C PRO A 221 -4.92 -0.20 9.21
N PHE A 222 -5.50 0.38 8.16
CA PHE A 222 -6.52 -0.25 7.33
C PHE A 222 -5.94 -1.21 6.26
N GLY A 223 -4.62 -1.35 6.20
CA GLY A 223 -3.92 -2.17 5.22
C GLY A 223 -4.29 -3.66 5.25
N ILE A 224 -4.80 -4.15 6.39
CA ILE A 224 -5.29 -5.54 6.52
C ILE A 224 -6.39 -5.85 5.51
N TYR A 225 -7.32 -4.91 5.28
CA TYR A 225 -8.42 -5.09 4.33
C TYR A 225 -7.91 -5.14 2.89
N ILE A 226 -6.89 -4.34 2.57
CA ILE A 226 -6.28 -4.30 1.23
C ILE A 226 -5.50 -5.58 0.96
N LEU A 227 -4.81 -6.12 1.97
CA LEU A 227 -4.15 -7.43 1.88
C LEU A 227 -5.18 -8.56 1.67
N MET A 228 -6.31 -8.51 2.37
CA MET A 228 -7.41 -9.47 2.17
C MET A 228 -8.01 -9.36 0.77
N MET A 229 -8.32 -8.13 0.31
CA MET A 229 -8.83 -7.87 -1.04
C MET A 229 -7.85 -8.36 -2.12
N THR A 230 -6.54 -8.15 -1.94
CA THR A 230 -5.52 -8.65 -2.90
C THR A 230 -5.56 -10.17 -3.00
N LYS A 231 -5.76 -10.88 -1.87
CA LYS A 231 -5.91 -12.35 -1.88
C LYS A 231 -7.18 -12.77 -2.64
N ILE A 232 -8.30 -12.09 -2.40
CA ILE A 232 -9.58 -12.35 -3.08
C ILE A 232 -9.46 -12.10 -4.59
N LEU A 233 -8.85 -10.98 -4.99
CA LEU A 233 -8.60 -10.66 -6.40
C LEU A 233 -7.70 -11.69 -7.07
N HIS A 234 -6.67 -12.18 -6.37
CA HIS A 234 -5.82 -13.25 -6.90
C HIS A 234 -6.61 -14.55 -7.11
N THR A 235 -7.43 -14.96 -6.13
CA THR A 235 -8.28 -16.16 -6.30
C THR A 235 -9.33 -15.97 -7.40
N PHE A 236 -9.89 -14.76 -7.53
CA PHE A 236 -10.82 -14.44 -8.61
C PHE A 236 -10.13 -14.47 -9.98
N ALA A 237 -8.92 -13.93 -10.09
CA ALA A 237 -8.15 -13.97 -11.33
C ALA A 237 -7.83 -15.42 -11.76
N GLN A 238 -7.54 -16.31 -10.81
CA GLN A 238 -7.36 -17.74 -11.10
C GLN A 238 -8.62 -18.38 -11.71
N ILE A 239 -9.80 -18.05 -11.18
CA ILE A 239 -11.07 -18.52 -11.71
C ILE A 239 -11.36 -17.89 -13.08
N ALA A 240 -11.08 -16.59 -13.23
CA ALA A 240 -11.30 -15.85 -14.47
C ALA A 240 -10.59 -16.46 -15.69
N VAL A 241 -9.42 -17.09 -15.49
CA VAL A 241 -8.69 -17.80 -16.56
C VAL A 241 -9.55 -18.89 -17.24
N ILE A 242 -10.47 -19.53 -16.51
CA ILE A 242 -11.38 -20.55 -17.07
C ILE A 242 -12.64 -19.89 -17.65
N TRP A 243 -13.15 -18.86 -16.96
CA TRP A 243 -14.37 -18.16 -17.38
C TRP A 243 -14.20 -17.35 -18.67
N ILE A 244 -13.05 -16.69 -18.87
CA ILE A 244 -12.82 -15.84 -20.03
C ILE A 244 -12.92 -16.65 -21.34
N PRO A 245 -12.19 -17.77 -21.55
CA PRO A 245 -12.35 -18.58 -22.75
C PRO A 245 -13.76 -19.15 -22.91
N THR A 246 -14.41 -19.52 -21.81
CA THR A 246 -15.78 -20.06 -21.82
C THR A 246 -16.78 -18.99 -22.29
N LEU A 247 -16.67 -17.76 -21.77
CA LEU A 247 -17.47 -16.62 -22.21
C LEU A 247 -17.23 -16.29 -23.68
N PHE A 248 -15.97 -16.33 -24.14
CA PHE A 248 -15.66 -16.16 -25.56
C PHE A 248 -16.30 -17.25 -26.42
N ALA A 249 -16.22 -18.52 -26.01
CA ALA A 249 -16.82 -19.63 -26.75
C ALA A 249 -18.35 -19.47 -26.86
N PHE A 250 -19.03 -19.11 -25.76
CA PHE A 250 -20.46 -18.84 -25.79
C PHE A 250 -20.79 -17.59 -26.62
N ALA A 251 -20.01 -16.52 -26.51
CA ALA A 251 -20.20 -15.32 -27.34
C ALA A 251 -20.12 -15.65 -28.83
N PHE A 252 -19.16 -16.47 -29.25
CA PHE A 252 -19.07 -16.93 -30.65
C PHE A 252 -20.24 -17.83 -31.04
N ALA A 253 -20.64 -18.76 -30.18
CA ALA A 253 -21.79 -19.63 -30.44
C ALA A 253 -23.09 -18.83 -30.62
N PHE A 254 -23.36 -17.88 -29.73
CA PHE A 254 -24.52 -16.99 -29.85
C PHE A 254 -24.44 -16.10 -31.07
N HIS A 255 -23.27 -15.51 -31.36
CA HIS A 255 -23.07 -14.73 -32.57
C HIS A 255 -23.37 -15.56 -33.84
N LEU A 256 -22.98 -16.84 -33.89
CA LEU A 256 -23.29 -17.72 -35.02
C LEU A 256 -24.77 -18.06 -35.14
N VAL A 257 -25.44 -18.34 -34.02
CA VAL A 257 -26.87 -18.68 -34.00
C VAL A 257 -27.73 -17.47 -34.37
N MET A 258 -27.43 -16.30 -33.82
CA MET A 258 -28.19 -15.06 -34.05
C MET A 258 -27.87 -14.38 -35.37
N ARG A 259 -26.74 -14.69 -36.03
CA ARG A 259 -26.39 -14.13 -37.35
C ARG A 259 -27.46 -14.37 -38.41
N ASN A 260 -28.23 -15.45 -38.28
CA ASN A 260 -29.28 -15.83 -39.23
C ASN A 260 -30.71 -15.61 -38.69
N SER A 261 -30.89 -14.99 -37.51
CA SER A 261 -32.23 -14.80 -36.92
C SER A 261 -33.00 -13.60 -37.48
N GLY A 262 -32.44 -12.84 -38.43
CA GLY A 262 -33.14 -11.78 -39.17
C GLY A 262 -33.55 -10.55 -38.35
N THR A 263 -33.25 -10.54 -37.05
CA THR A 263 -33.44 -9.42 -36.14
C THR A 263 -32.18 -8.58 -36.08
N GLU A 264 -32.24 -7.31 -36.49
CA GLU A 264 -31.14 -6.38 -36.27
C GLU A 264 -30.86 -6.28 -34.74
N PRO A 265 -29.60 -6.29 -34.28
CA PRO A 265 -29.29 -6.46 -32.85
C PRO A 265 -29.57 -5.21 -32.00
N TRP A 266 -30.05 -4.13 -32.61
CA TRP A 266 -30.44 -2.88 -31.98
C TRP A 266 -31.66 -2.35 -32.72
N GLU A 267 -32.71 -1.96 -32.00
CA GLU A 267 -33.77 -1.13 -32.58
C GLU A 267 -33.12 0.20 -32.97
N SER A 268 -32.88 0.43 -34.26
CA SER A 268 -32.66 1.78 -34.76
C SER A 268 -33.98 2.53 -34.61
N ASP A 269 -34.01 3.48 -33.67
CA ASP A 269 -35.12 4.37 -33.30
C ASP A 269 -35.62 5.31 -34.43
N ASP A 270 -35.62 4.88 -35.70
CA ASP A 270 -35.81 5.79 -36.85
C ASP A 270 -37.06 5.52 -37.71
N LEU A 271 -38.04 4.71 -37.28
CA LEU A 271 -39.20 4.38 -38.14
C LEU A 271 -40.60 4.48 -37.50
N VAL A 272 -40.85 5.42 -36.57
CA VAL A 272 -42.24 5.78 -36.16
C VAL A 272 -42.48 7.29 -36.15
N SER A 273 -41.97 8.02 -37.16
CA SER A 273 -42.39 9.42 -37.44
C SER A 273 -42.87 9.67 -38.88
N CYS A 274 -43.13 8.63 -39.66
CA CYS A 274 -43.69 8.77 -41.00
C CYS A 274 -44.71 7.66 -41.27
N CYS A 275 -45.90 7.79 -40.66
CA CYS A 275 -47.20 7.41 -41.24
C CYS A 275 -48.30 7.49 -40.18
N SER A 276 -48.76 8.70 -39.90
CA SER A 276 -50.17 8.92 -39.52
C SER A 276 -50.61 10.24 -40.14
N TYR A 277 -51.29 10.10 -41.28
CA TYR A 277 -52.26 11.07 -41.78
C TYR A 277 -53.41 11.22 -40.78
#